data_AF-A0A3M6Q3K9-F1
#
_entry.id   AF-A0A3M6Q3K9-F1
#
_cell.length_a   1.000
_cell.length_b   1.000
_cell.length_c   1.000
_cell.angle_alpha   90.00
_cell.angle_beta   90.00
_cell.angle_gamma   90.00
#
_symmetry.space_group_name_H-M   'P 1'
#
loop_
_entity.id
_entity.type
_entity.pdbx_description
1 polymer ?
#
loop_
_entity_poly.entity_id
_entity_poly.type
_entity_poly.pdbx_seq_one_letter_code
_entity_poly.pdbx_strand_id
1 'polypeptide(L)'
;MRPGLNHDDACILLPGDHEFIRHESYVYYRDPRIESVAHVQKMLEHGVWQEKAPFTPQMLKRIVDGLRKSRRVPRHIKTLLPEGR
;
A
#
# COMPACT_ATOMS: atom_id res chain seq x y z
N MET A 1 -4.73 1.55 -14.22
CA MET A 1 -5.47 2.77 -13.87
C MET A 1 -6.51 2.99 -14.94
N ARG A 2 -7.66 3.58 -14.58
CA ARG A 2 -8.72 3.83 -15.57
C ARG A 2 -8.60 5.26 -16.08
N PRO A 3 -8.59 5.47 -17.40
CA PRO A 3 -8.61 6.82 -17.98
C PRO A 3 -9.81 7.62 -17.45
N GLY A 4 -9.60 8.91 -17.18
CA GLY A 4 -10.65 9.82 -16.70
C GLY A 4 -11.00 9.72 -15.21
N LEU A 5 -10.39 8.81 -14.45
CA LEU A 5 -10.57 8.75 -12.99
C LEU A 5 -9.36 9.32 -12.24
N ASN A 6 -9.65 10.15 -11.23
CA ASN A 6 -8.64 10.70 -10.34
C ASN A 6 -7.98 9.60 -9.52
N HIS A 7 -6.67 9.45 -9.68
CA HIS A 7 -5.84 8.57 -8.85
C HIS A 7 -4.93 9.40 -7.92
N ASP A 8 -4.23 8.73 -7.01
CA ASP A 8 -3.20 9.33 -6.18
C ASP A 8 -1.84 9.03 -6.80
N ASP A 9 -1.07 10.06 -7.11
CA ASP A 9 0.23 9.96 -7.79
C ASP A 9 1.42 9.81 -6.83
N ALA A 10 1.17 9.78 -5.51
CA ALA A 10 2.23 9.66 -4.52
C ALA A 10 3.02 8.33 -4.63
N CYS A 11 2.42 7.29 -5.20
CA CYS A 11 3.09 6.04 -5.52
C CYS A 11 2.36 5.31 -6.67
N ILE A 12 2.93 5.40 -7.87
CA ILE A 12 2.54 4.60 -9.04
C ILE A 12 3.33 3.28 -9.03
N LEU A 13 2.63 2.19 -9.34
CA LEU A 13 3.14 0.83 -9.50
C LEU A 13 3.05 0.44 -10.97
N LEU A 14 4.13 -0.06 -11.55
CA LEU A 14 4.23 -0.48 -12.94
C LEU A 14 4.23 -2.01 -13.05
N PRO A 15 3.79 -2.57 -14.21
CA PRO A 15 4.00 -3.99 -14.48
C PRO A 15 5.48 -4.36 -14.29
N GLY A 16 5.73 -5.44 -13.53
CA GLY A 16 7.08 -5.86 -13.14
C GLY A 16 7.51 -5.42 -11.74
N ASP A 17 6.86 -4.42 -11.13
CA ASP A 17 7.14 -4.04 -9.73
C ASP A 17 6.77 -5.16 -8.74
N HIS A 18 5.77 -5.97 -9.08
CA HIS A 18 5.37 -7.18 -8.36
C HIS A 18 4.58 -8.13 -9.27
N GLU A 19 4.60 -9.43 -8.96
CA GLU A 19 3.90 -10.48 -9.74
C GLU A 19 2.40 -10.24 -9.95
N PHE A 20 1.72 -9.53 -9.05
CA PHE A 20 0.27 -9.29 -9.14
C PHE A 20 -0.06 -7.97 -9.86
N ILE A 21 0.92 -7.10 -10.09
CA ILE A 21 0.72 -5.83 -10.80
C ILE A 21 0.83 -6.11 -12.30
N ARG A 22 -0.32 -6.30 -12.95
CA ARG A 22 -0.41 -6.59 -14.40
C ARG A 22 -0.60 -5.35 -15.26
N HIS A 23 -1.03 -4.28 -14.65
CA HIS A 23 -1.29 -2.99 -15.28
C HIS A 23 -0.75 -1.90 -14.39
N GLU A 24 -0.42 -0.75 -14.98
CA GLU A 24 -0.11 0.46 -14.23
C GLU A 24 -1.18 0.70 -13.16
N SER A 25 -0.77 0.82 -11.91
CA SER A 25 -1.63 0.87 -10.73
C SER A 25 -1.11 1.93 -9.77
N TYR A 26 -1.84 2.19 -8.70
CA TYR A 26 -1.41 3.14 -7.68
C TYR A 26 -1.83 2.63 -6.30
N VAL A 27 -1.13 3.07 -5.27
CA VAL A 27 -1.49 2.73 -3.89
C VAL A 27 -2.64 3.60 -3.41
N TYR A 28 -3.70 2.98 -2.90
CA TYR A 28 -4.91 3.68 -2.47
C TYR A 28 -4.80 4.23 -1.04
N TYR A 29 -4.06 5.33 -0.88
CA TYR A 29 -3.79 5.91 0.45
C TYR A 29 -4.98 6.59 1.14
N ARG A 30 -6.14 6.69 0.48
CA ARG A 30 -7.34 7.32 1.08
C ARG A 30 -7.95 6.46 2.18
N ASP A 31 -7.76 5.14 2.12
CA ASP A 31 -8.38 4.18 3.04
C ASP A 31 -7.36 3.14 3.56
N PRO A 32 -6.33 3.59 4.30
CA PRO A 32 -5.41 2.68 4.96
C PRO A 32 -6.11 2.00 6.14
N ARG A 33 -5.71 0.75 6.42
CA ARG A 33 -6.26 -0.06 7.52
C ARG A 33 -5.19 -0.32 8.56
N ILE A 34 -5.54 -0.19 9.83
CA ILE A 34 -4.73 -0.65 10.96
C ILE A 34 -5.28 -2.01 11.36
N GLU A 35 -4.48 -3.05 11.21
CA GLU A 35 -4.88 -4.42 11.51
C GLU A 35 -3.97 -5.00 12.59
N SER A 36 -4.55 -5.75 13.52
CA SER A 36 -3.76 -6.49 14.51
C SER A 36 -3.11 -7.71 13.85
N VAL A 37 -1.94 -8.11 14.33
CA VAL A 37 -1.23 -9.31 13.83
C VAL A 37 -2.12 -10.55 13.91
N ALA A 38 -2.84 -10.72 15.02
CA ALA A 38 -3.77 -11.83 15.21
C ALA A 38 -4.91 -11.84 14.17
N HIS A 39 -5.42 -10.67 13.78
CA HIS A 39 -6.44 -10.58 12.73
C HIS A 39 -5.85 -10.95 11.36
N VAL A 40 -4.66 -10.43 11.04
CA VAL A 40 -3.95 -10.75 9.79
C VAL A 40 -3.73 -12.25 9.66
N GLN A 41 -3.22 -12.89 10.72
CA GLN A 41 -2.98 -14.34 10.77
C GLN A 41 -4.28 -15.13 10.54
N LYS A 42 -5.36 -14.77 11.24
CA LYS A 42 -6.66 -15.41 11.07
C LYS A 42 -7.20 -15.30 9.64
N MET A 43 -7.04 -14.14 8.99
CA MET A 43 -7.50 -13.95 7.61
C MET A 43 -6.70 -14.82 6.61
N LEU A 44 -5.40 -15.02 6.86
CA LEU A 44 -4.56 -15.93 6.08
C LEU A 44 -4.96 -17.40 6.31
N GLU A 45 -5.10 -17.82 7.58
CA GLU A 45 -5.49 -19.19 7.95
C GLU A 45 -6.85 -19.60 7.36
N HIS A 46 -7.81 -18.67 7.35
CA HIS A 46 -9.15 -18.91 6.82
C HIS A 46 -9.23 -18.76 5.29
N GLY A 47 -8.12 -18.43 4.61
CA GLY A 47 -8.07 -18.24 3.15
C GLY A 47 -8.83 -17.00 2.65
N VAL A 48 -9.20 -16.07 3.55
CA VAL A 48 -9.83 -14.79 3.18
C VAL A 48 -8.82 -13.88 2.50
N TRP A 49 -7.58 -13.86 3.01
CA TRP A 49 -6.46 -13.18 2.39
C TRP A 49 -5.49 -14.20 1.80
N GLN A 50 -4.95 -13.87 0.63
CA GLN A 50 -3.95 -14.67 -0.04
C GLN A 50 -2.57 -14.08 0.20
N GLU A 51 -1.67 -14.87 0.76
CA GLU A 51 -0.26 -14.50 0.87
C GLU A 51 0.36 -14.36 -0.52
N LYS A 52 1.22 -13.35 -0.68
CA LYS A 52 1.98 -13.06 -1.89
C LYS A 52 3.45 -12.90 -1.55
N ALA A 53 4.31 -12.96 -2.56
CA ALA A 53 5.71 -12.62 -2.37
C ALA A 53 5.84 -11.24 -1.68
N PRO A 54 6.87 -11.03 -0.84
CA PRO A 54 7.14 -9.70 -0.33
C PRO A 54 7.63 -8.79 -1.45
N PHE A 55 7.27 -7.52 -1.38
CA PHE A 55 7.90 -6.48 -2.19
C PHE A 55 9.40 -6.39 -1.87
N THR A 56 10.19 -5.98 -2.87
CA THR A 56 11.60 -5.63 -2.64
C THR A 56 11.72 -4.50 -1.61
N PRO A 57 12.82 -4.41 -0.84
CA PRO A 57 13.01 -3.33 0.12
C PRO A 57 12.87 -1.93 -0.50
N GLN A 58 13.34 -1.76 -1.74
CA GLN A 58 13.24 -0.51 -2.49
C GLN A 58 11.79 -0.16 -2.83
N MET A 59 10.98 -1.14 -3.23
CA MET A 59 9.57 -0.91 -3.51
C MET A 59 8.78 -0.63 -2.23
N LEU A 60 9.04 -1.40 -1.17
CA LEU A 60 8.44 -1.14 0.14
C LEU A 60 8.75 0.29 0.61
N LYS A 61 9.99 0.77 0.44
CA LYS A 61 10.36 2.15 0.74
C LYS A 61 9.54 3.16 -0.08
N ARG A 62 9.34 2.93 -1.38
CA ARG A 62 8.51 3.81 -2.24
C ARG A 62 7.06 3.87 -1.75
N ILE A 63 6.50 2.75 -1.31
CA ILE A 63 5.13 2.70 -0.75
C ILE A 63 5.07 3.49 0.56
N VAL A 64 6.02 3.29 1.47
CA VAL A 64 6.04 4.04 2.75
C VAL A 64 6.28 5.54 2.52
N ASP A 65 7.14 5.92 1.56
CA ASP A 65 7.34 7.32 1.18
C ASP A 65 6.09 7.94 0.56
N GLY A 66 5.35 7.18 -0.25
CA GLY A 66 4.05 7.59 -0.80
C GLY A 66 3.01 7.88 0.29
N LEU A 67 2.98 7.05 1.34
CA LEU A 67 2.10 7.26 2.50
C LEU A 67 2.41 8.57 3.25
N ARG A 68 3.67 9.03 3.25
CA ARG A 68 4.04 10.34 3.83
C ARG A 68 3.64 11.50 2.92
N LYS A 69 3.88 11.35 1.61
CA LYS A 69 3.67 12.39 0.58
C LYS A 69 2.20 12.61 0.24
N SER A 70 1.39 11.56 0.17
CA SER A 70 0.00 11.66 -0.26
C SER A 70 -0.79 12.64 0.62
N ARG A 71 -1.58 13.49 -0.04
CA ARG A 71 -2.51 14.41 0.59
C ARG A 71 -3.82 13.73 1.01
N ARG A 72 -4.02 12.47 0.63
CA ARG A 72 -5.26 11.71 0.85
C ARG A 72 -5.22 10.84 2.10
N VAL A 73 -4.04 10.69 2.71
CA VAL A 73 -3.84 9.85 3.91
C VAL A 73 -4.51 10.51 5.11
N PRO A 74 -5.36 9.78 5.86
CA PRO A 74 -5.95 10.28 7.10
C PRO A 74 -4.88 10.73 8.10
N ARG A 75 -5.12 11.87 8.76
CA ARG A 75 -4.14 12.48 9.69
C ARG A 75 -3.72 11.51 10.81
N HIS A 76 -4.66 10.74 11.36
CA HIS A 76 -4.38 9.79 12.45
C HIS A 76 -3.45 8.64 12.03
N ILE A 77 -3.32 8.38 10.73
CA ILE A 77 -2.39 7.37 10.19
C ILE A 77 -1.00 7.97 10.05
N LYS A 78 -0.90 9.21 9.55
CA LYS A 78 0.39 9.91 9.43
C LYS A 78 1.10 10.03 10.77
N THR A 79 0.36 10.21 11.87
CA THR A 79 0.92 10.29 13.23
C THR A 79 1.47 8.96 13.76
N LEU A 80 1.10 7.83 13.16
CA LEU A 80 1.62 6.50 13.55
C LEU A 80 2.93 6.16 12.83
N LEU A 81 3.28 6.91 11.79
CA LEU A 81 4.52 6.67 11.07
C LEU A 81 5.69 7.19 11.90
N PRO A 82 6.77 6.40 12.06
CA PRO A 82 7.97 6.93 12.66
C PRO A 82 8.44 8.13 11.82
N GLU A 83 8.70 9.24 12.51
CA GLU A 83 9.47 10.37 12.00
C GLU A 83 10.76 9.81 11.38
N GLY A 84 11.13 10.32 10.21
CA GLY A 84 12.35 9.88 9.53
C GLY A 84 13.55 10.10 10.46
N ARG A 85 14.05 9.02 11.05
CA ARG A 85 15.26 9.00 11.84
C ARG A 85 16.42 8.57 10.95
#